data_AF-A0A842J4U5-F1
#
_entry.id   AF-A0A842J4U5-F1
#
_cell.length_a   1.000
_cell.length_b   1.000
_cell.length_c   1.000
_cell.angle_alpha   90.00
_cell.angle_beta   90.00
_cell.angle_gamma   90.00
#
_symmetry.space_group_name_H-M   'P 1'
#
loop_
_entity.id
_entity.type
_entity.pdbx_description
1 polymer ?
#
loop_
_entity_poly.entity_id
_entity_poly.type
_entity_poly.pdbx_seq_one_letter_code
_entity_poly.pdbx_strand_id
1 'polypeptide(L)'
;MLKIFLIVLFASFLNAHSLKGFAKQDGEFIEIKSYFYGNSPCKNCPVSFIKDGTRIGGAQTDENGFARAKIPADEFEILIDGGLAHEKRIKFTANKDELKSAGSNASNDVSKVKFDESEEDFWAYALKFILAFLGIGLFFGGIYLVKRGK
;
A
#
# COMPACT_ATOMS: atom_id res chain seq x y z
N MET A 1 14.23 35.00 -8.99
CA MET A 1 14.77 33.67 -8.68
C MET A 1 14.22 33.09 -7.38
N LEU A 2 14.14 33.86 -6.28
CA LEU A 2 13.59 33.41 -4.98
C LEU A 2 12.15 32.86 -5.05
N LYS A 3 11.28 33.46 -5.87
CA LYS A 3 9.88 33.02 -6.02
C LYS A 3 9.74 31.62 -6.64
N ILE A 4 10.59 31.27 -7.61
CA ILE A 4 10.62 29.95 -8.24
C ILE A 4 11.18 28.92 -7.25
N PHE A 5 12.20 29.31 -6.48
CA PHE A 5 12.78 28.48 -5.42
C PHE A 5 11.75 28.13 -4.33
N LEU A 6 10.93 29.09 -3.90
CA LEU A 6 9.85 28.86 -2.93
C LEU A 6 8.76 27.92 -3.47
N ILE A 7 8.40 28.01 -4.75
CA ILE A 7 7.42 27.11 -5.37
C ILE A 7 7.95 25.67 -5.42
N VAL A 8 9.23 25.49 -5.78
CA VAL A 8 9.87 24.17 -5.79
C VAL A 8 9.98 23.58 -4.37
N LEU A 9 10.30 24.41 -3.37
CA LEU A 9 10.35 23.99 -1.97
C LEU A 9 8.95 23.58 -1.44
N PHE A 10 7.89 24.27 -1.87
CA PHE A 10 6.52 23.96 -1.48
C PHE A 10 6.04 22.64 -2.11
N ALA A 11 6.45 22.34 -3.34
CA ALA A 11 6.12 21.10 -4.04
C ALA A 11 6.67 19.85 -3.33
N SER A 12 7.75 19.97 -2.55
CA SER A 12 8.35 18.85 -1.80
C SER A 12 7.47 18.33 -0.65
N PHE A 13 6.52 19.13 -0.15
CA PHE A 13 5.64 18.74 0.97
C PHE A 13 4.40 17.95 0.52
N LEU A 14 4.13 17.81 -0.78
CA LEU A 14 2.89 17.18 -1.27
C LEU A 14 2.89 15.64 -1.22
N ASN A 15 3.91 14.98 -0.65
CA ASN A 15 4.13 13.55 -0.82
C ASN A 15 4.35 12.77 0.49
N ALA A 16 3.35 12.74 1.39
CA ALA A 16 3.47 12.06 2.69
C ALA A 16 2.26 11.24 3.17
N HIS A 17 1.27 10.97 2.32
CA HIS A 17 -0.02 10.46 2.77
C HIS A 17 -0.46 9.23 1.95
N SER A 18 0.14 8.07 2.23
CA SER A 18 -0.27 6.80 1.62
C SER A 18 -0.85 5.84 2.66
N LEU A 19 -1.93 5.16 2.28
CA LEU A 19 -2.48 4.03 3.03
C LEU A 19 -1.89 2.74 2.45
N LYS A 20 -1.30 1.93 3.31
CA LYS A 20 -0.85 0.59 2.97
C LYS A 20 -1.88 -0.41 3.44
N GLY A 21 -2.08 -1.44 2.62
CA GLY A 21 -3.06 -2.49 2.86
C GLY A 21 -2.60 -3.78 2.24
N PHE A 22 -2.73 -4.86 3.00
CA PHE A 22 -2.33 -6.21 2.64
C PHE A 22 -3.50 -7.15 2.92
N ALA A 23 -3.60 -8.19 2.11
CA ALA A 23 -4.61 -9.22 2.30
C ALA A 23 -3.95 -10.58 2.11
N LYS A 24 -4.27 -11.53 2.99
CA LYS A 24 -3.77 -12.88 2.97
C LYS A 24 -4.90 -13.85 3.26
N GLN A 25 -4.93 -14.95 2.53
CA GLN A 25 -5.88 -16.02 2.78
C GLN A 25 -5.43 -16.87 3.98
N ASP A 26 -6.41 -17.26 4.79
CA ASP A 26 -6.30 -18.22 5.90
C ASP A 26 -7.50 -19.17 5.82
N GLY A 27 -7.34 -20.27 5.06
CA GLY A 27 -8.42 -21.22 4.82
C GLY A 27 -9.60 -20.58 4.08
N GLU A 28 -10.79 -20.59 4.69
CA GLU A 28 -12.01 -19.94 4.18
C GLU A 28 -12.08 -18.43 4.49
N PHE A 29 -11.12 -17.92 5.27
CA PHE A 29 -11.08 -16.54 5.70
C PHE A 29 -10.01 -15.77 4.94
N ILE A 30 -10.20 -14.45 4.89
CA ILE A 30 -9.20 -13.50 4.46
C ILE A 30 -8.86 -12.60 5.64
N GLU A 31 -7.56 -12.50 5.92
CA GLU A 31 -6.99 -11.55 6.87
C GLU A 31 -6.45 -10.34 6.14
N ILE A 32 -6.80 -9.17 6.65
CA ILE A 32 -6.51 -7.89 6.04
C ILE A 32 -5.78 -7.06 7.08
N LYS A 33 -4.65 -6.47 6.70
CA LYS A 33 -3.88 -5.57 7.56
C LYS A 33 -3.70 -4.24 6.85
N SER A 34 -3.91 -3.13 7.56
CA SER A 34 -3.76 -1.81 6.98
C SER A 34 -3.23 -0.77 7.97
N TYR A 35 -2.41 0.14 7.45
CA TYR A 35 -1.75 1.17 8.23
C TYR A 35 -1.38 2.36 7.33
N PHE A 36 -1.36 3.55 7.93
CA PHE A 36 -0.93 4.77 7.26
C PHE A 36 0.59 4.86 7.19
N TYR A 37 1.08 5.72 6.31
CA TYR A 37 2.47 6.15 6.29
C TYR A 37 2.93 6.56 7.71
N GLY A 38 4.06 6.01 8.17
CA GLY A 38 4.51 6.14 9.57
C GLY A 38 4.07 4.99 10.49
N ASN A 39 3.51 3.90 9.94
CA ASN A 39 3.14 2.67 10.64
C ASN A 39 2.02 2.82 11.68
N SER A 40 1.23 3.90 11.63
CA SER A 40 0.03 4.01 12.47
C SER A 40 -1.09 3.13 11.90
N PRO A 41 -1.77 2.32 12.72
CA PRO A 41 -2.82 1.42 12.23
C PRO A 41 -3.99 2.20 11.63
N CYS A 42 -4.58 1.68 10.56
CA CYS A 42 -5.86 2.20 10.05
C CYS A 42 -6.98 1.63 10.92
N LYS A 43 -7.33 2.35 11.99
CA LYS A 43 -8.29 1.90 13.00
C LYS A 43 -9.71 2.14 12.55
N ASN A 44 -10.60 1.17 12.76
CA ASN A 44 -12.02 1.27 12.46
C ASN A 44 -12.30 1.66 10.99
N CYS A 45 -11.35 1.37 10.10
CA CYS A 45 -11.43 1.70 8.69
C CYS A 45 -12.39 0.72 8.00
N PRO A 46 -13.37 1.22 7.23
CA PRO A 46 -14.26 0.36 6.47
C PRO A 46 -13.50 -0.38 5.37
N VAL A 47 -13.76 -1.68 5.28
CA VAL A 47 -13.25 -2.56 4.24
C VAL A 47 -14.43 -3.06 3.41
N SER A 48 -14.42 -2.79 2.11
CA SER A 48 -15.47 -3.23 1.19
C SER A 48 -14.94 -4.28 0.23
N PHE A 49 -15.71 -5.33 -0.01
CA PHE A 49 -15.43 -6.32 -1.05
C PHE A 49 -16.26 -5.98 -2.28
N ILE A 50 -15.60 -5.75 -3.41
CA ILE A 50 -16.21 -5.24 -4.64
C ILE A 50 -15.98 -6.25 -5.75
N LYS A 51 -17.04 -6.62 -6.45
CA LYS A 51 -16.96 -7.44 -7.66
C LYS A 51 -17.82 -6.80 -8.74
N ASP A 52 -17.27 -6.62 -9.93
CA ASP A 52 -17.96 -6.00 -11.07
C ASP A 52 -18.58 -4.63 -10.72
N GLY A 53 -17.87 -3.83 -9.93
CA GLY A 53 -18.32 -2.52 -9.46
C GLY A 53 -19.38 -2.54 -8.34
N THR A 54 -19.82 -3.72 -7.91
CA THR A 54 -20.85 -3.88 -6.87
C THR A 54 -20.24 -4.38 -5.56
N ARG A 55 -20.70 -3.82 -4.43
CA ARG A 55 -20.30 -4.30 -3.10
C ARG A 55 -20.95 -5.65 -2.80
N ILE A 56 -20.13 -6.68 -2.62
CA ILE A 56 -20.56 -8.06 -2.29
C ILE A 56 -20.36 -8.42 -0.81
N GLY A 57 -19.75 -7.53 -0.02
CA GLY A 57 -19.53 -7.74 1.40
C GLY A 57 -18.65 -6.65 2.02
N GLY A 58 -18.19 -6.88 3.23
CA GLY A 58 -17.20 -6.03 3.87
C GLY A 58 -16.89 -6.42 5.31
N ALA A 59 -15.93 -5.70 5.88
CA ALA A 59 -15.49 -5.80 7.26
C ALA A 59 -15.09 -4.42 7.78
N GLN A 60 -14.62 -4.36 9.01
CA GLN A 60 -14.04 -3.17 9.60
C GLN A 60 -12.75 -3.57 10.32
N THR A 61 -11.71 -2.75 10.20
CA THR A 61 -10.46 -3.01 10.91
C THR A 61 -10.59 -2.70 12.39
N ASP A 62 -9.86 -3.44 13.22
CA ASP A 62 -9.77 -3.25 14.66
C ASP A 62 -8.79 -2.13 15.06
N GLU A 63 -8.53 -2.01 16.36
CA GLU A 63 -7.59 -1.05 16.94
C GLU A 63 -6.13 -1.24 16.49
N ASN A 64 -5.80 -2.41 15.96
CA ASN A 64 -4.46 -2.75 15.45
C ASN A 64 -4.39 -2.65 13.91
N GLY A 65 -5.48 -2.27 13.24
CA GLY A 65 -5.56 -2.15 11.79
C GLY A 65 -5.81 -3.47 11.07
N PHE A 66 -6.31 -4.50 11.78
CA PHE A 66 -6.61 -5.82 11.23
C PHE A 66 -8.10 -6.04 11.02
N ALA A 67 -8.48 -6.69 9.93
CA ALA A 67 -9.83 -7.19 9.71
C ALA A 67 -9.76 -8.66 9.25
N ARG A 68 -10.74 -9.46 9.65
CA ARG A 68 -10.92 -10.83 9.18
C ARG A 68 -12.34 -11.02 8.67
N ALA A 69 -12.49 -11.65 7.51
CA ALA A 69 -13.80 -11.93 6.92
C ALA A 69 -13.81 -13.28 6.21
N LYS A 70 -14.99 -13.88 6.06
CA LYS A 70 -15.15 -15.05 5.19
C LYS A 70 -15.01 -14.63 3.72
N ILE A 71 -14.30 -15.41 2.93
CA ILE A 71 -14.09 -15.14 1.50
C ILE A 71 -15.45 -15.17 0.78
N PRO A 72 -15.90 -14.06 0.16
CA PRO A 72 -17.23 -13.96 -0.43
C PRO A 72 -17.32 -14.47 -1.88
N ALA A 73 -16.19 -14.55 -2.59
CA ALA A 73 -16.12 -14.98 -3.99
C ALA A 73 -14.69 -15.44 -4.36
N ASP A 74 -14.56 -16.19 -5.46
CA ASP A 74 -13.25 -16.63 -5.99
C ASP A 74 -12.33 -15.45 -6.36
N GLU A 75 -12.89 -14.37 -6.91
CA GLU A 75 -12.16 -13.18 -7.35
C GLU A 75 -12.96 -11.92 -7.02
N PHE A 76 -12.30 -10.94 -6.42
CA PHE A 76 -12.88 -9.64 -6.06
C PHE A 76 -11.80 -8.60 -5.72
N GLU A 77 -12.19 -7.34 -5.65
CA GLU A 77 -11.37 -6.25 -5.13
C GLU A 77 -11.67 -6.00 -3.64
N ILE A 78 -10.62 -5.75 -2.87
CA ILE A 78 -10.70 -5.27 -1.50
C ILE A 78 -10.40 -3.78 -1.53
N LEU A 79 -11.34 -2.98 -1.05
CA LEU A 79 -11.23 -1.54 -0.90
C LEU A 79 -11.13 -1.20 0.58
N ILE A 80 -10.01 -0.63 0.99
CA ILE A 80 -9.81 -0.10 2.34
C ILE A 80 -9.86 1.43 2.24
N ASP A 81 -10.81 2.04 2.94
CA ASP A 81 -10.98 3.49 3.00
C ASP A 81 -10.52 4.01 4.37
N GLY A 82 -9.41 4.74 4.36
CA GLY A 82 -8.82 5.39 5.54
C GLY A 82 -9.32 6.82 5.76
N GLY A 83 -10.27 7.29 4.95
CA GLY A 83 -10.80 8.65 5.00
C GLY A 83 -9.84 9.71 4.45
N LEU A 84 -10.35 10.93 4.26
CA LEU A 84 -9.55 12.07 3.77
C LEU A 84 -8.76 11.76 2.50
N ALA A 85 -9.38 11.04 1.56
CA ALA A 85 -8.78 10.56 0.31
C ALA A 85 -7.64 9.54 0.47
N HIS A 86 -7.52 8.88 1.63
CA HIS A 86 -6.65 7.71 1.79
C HIS A 86 -7.40 6.45 1.40
N GLU A 87 -6.99 5.85 0.28
CA GLU A 87 -7.62 4.63 -0.23
C GLU A 87 -6.56 3.60 -0.62
N LYS A 88 -6.83 2.32 -0.36
CA LYS A 88 -6.07 1.21 -0.92
C LYS A 88 -7.00 0.19 -1.57
N ARG A 89 -6.73 -0.13 -2.84
CA ARG A 89 -7.34 -1.24 -3.56
C ARG A 89 -6.37 -2.40 -3.69
N ILE A 90 -6.87 -3.61 -3.49
CA ILE A 90 -6.13 -4.87 -3.63
C ILE A 90 -6.99 -5.81 -4.47
N LYS A 91 -6.45 -6.34 -5.56
CA LYS A 91 -7.08 -7.44 -6.29
C LYS A 91 -6.78 -8.74 -5.57
N PHE A 92 -7.82 -9.52 -5.28
CA PHE A 92 -7.69 -10.77 -4.55
C PHE A 92 -8.30 -11.92 -5.36
N THR A 93 -7.58 -13.05 -5.37
CA THR A 93 -8.02 -14.32 -5.95
C THR A 93 -7.84 -15.40 -4.90
N ALA A 94 -8.91 -16.12 -4.58
CA ALA A 94 -8.88 -17.17 -3.58
C ALA A 94 -8.09 -18.39 -4.08
N ASN A 95 -7.20 -18.91 -3.23
CA ASN A 95 -6.54 -20.18 -3.41
C ASN A 95 -7.53 -21.32 -3.10
N LYS A 96 -7.84 -22.12 -4.12
CA LYS A 96 -8.82 -23.22 -4.03
C LYS A 96 -8.31 -24.41 -3.22
N ASP A 97 -7.00 -24.57 -3.08
CA ASP A 97 -6.41 -25.69 -2.33
C ASP A 97 -6.44 -25.42 -0.82
N GLU A 98 -6.23 -24.16 -0.40
CA GLU A 98 -6.40 -23.74 1.00
C GLU A 98 -7.86 -23.80 1.46
N LEU A 99 -8.81 -23.48 0.57
CA LEU A 99 -10.25 -23.58 0.87
C LEU A 99 -10.67 -25.02 1.23
N LYS A 100 -10.06 -26.04 0.58
CA LYS A 100 -10.39 -27.45 0.80
C LYS A 100 -9.79 -28.01 2.09
N SER A 101 -8.64 -27.50 2.52
CA SER A 101 -7.95 -28.00 3.71
C SER A 101 -8.53 -27.47 5.03
N ALA A 102 -9.29 -26.38 5.00
CA ALA A 102 -9.91 -25.75 6.17
C ALA A 102 -11.09 -26.54 6.78
N GLY A 103 -11.59 -27.57 6.09
CA GLY A 103 -12.59 -28.50 6.62
C GLY A 103 -12.07 -29.44 7.73
N SER A 104 -10.75 -29.45 7.98
CA SER A 104 -10.11 -30.26 9.01
C SER A 104 -9.18 -29.39 9.87
N ASN A 105 -9.56 -29.16 11.13
CA ASN A 105 -8.77 -28.57 12.21
C ASN A 105 -8.82 -27.03 12.31
N ALA A 106 -9.78 -26.53 13.09
CA ALA A 106 -9.81 -25.16 13.58
C ALA A 106 -8.91 -25.00 14.81
N SER A 107 -7.84 -24.21 14.69
CA SER A 107 -7.13 -23.61 15.84
C SER A 107 -7.08 -22.11 15.62
N ASN A 108 -7.76 -21.36 16.50
CA ASN A 108 -7.82 -19.90 16.47
C ASN A 108 -6.55 -19.33 17.11
N ASP A 109 -5.59 -18.88 16.30
CA ASP A 109 -4.56 -17.94 16.77
C ASP A 109 -4.35 -16.85 15.71
N VAL A 110 -4.97 -15.70 15.97
CA VAL A 110 -5.07 -14.51 15.11
C VAL A 110 -3.76 -13.70 15.04
N SER A 111 -2.69 -14.15 15.69
CA SER A 111 -1.56 -13.26 16.01
C SER A 111 -0.28 -13.48 15.19
N LYS A 112 -0.25 -14.46 14.27
CA LYS A 112 0.99 -14.88 13.60
C LYS A 112 0.91 -14.91 12.07
N VAL A 113 0.25 -13.93 11.46
CA VAL A 113 0.25 -13.80 10.00
C VAL A 113 1.32 -12.81 9.56
N LYS A 114 2.42 -13.36 9.02
CA LYS A 114 3.45 -12.57 8.32
C LYS A 114 2.88 -12.10 6.98
N PHE A 115 2.79 -10.79 6.82
CA PHE A 115 2.50 -10.12 5.56
C PHE A 115 3.83 -9.80 4.89
N ASP A 116 4.03 -10.26 3.66
CA ASP A 116 5.24 -9.95 2.90
C ASP A 116 5.15 -8.52 2.37
N GLU A 117 6.09 -7.69 2.80
CA GLU A 117 6.07 -6.24 2.61
C GLU A 117 7.21 -5.71 1.71
N SER A 118 8.11 -6.58 1.22
CA SER A 118 9.52 -6.15 1.11
C SER A 118 10.21 -6.09 -0.25
N GLU A 119 9.69 -6.60 -1.38
CA GLU A 119 10.55 -6.64 -2.59
C GLU A 119 10.27 -5.58 -3.66
N GLU A 120 9.02 -5.25 -3.97
CA GLU A 120 8.75 -4.35 -5.10
C GLU A 120 8.96 -2.85 -4.78
N ASP A 121 8.77 -2.44 -3.52
CA ASP A 121 8.91 -1.04 -3.11
C ASP A 121 10.39 -0.59 -3.11
N PHE A 122 11.33 -1.43 -2.69
CA PHE A 122 12.72 -1.03 -2.48
C PHE A 122 13.44 -0.61 -3.77
N TRP A 123 13.31 -1.38 -4.84
CA TRP A 123 13.97 -1.10 -6.12
C TRP A 123 13.42 0.16 -6.80
N ALA A 124 12.11 0.38 -6.72
CA ALA A 124 11.49 1.60 -7.25
C ALA A 124 11.99 2.85 -6.51
N TYR A 125 12.16 2.78 -5.18
CA TYR A 125 12.74 3.87 -4.40
C TYR A 125 14.23 4.08 -4.69
N ALA A 126 15.01 3.00 -4.79
CA ALA A 126 16.43 3.07 -5.11
C ALA A 126 16.68 3.70 -6.49
N LEU A 127 15.90 3.30 -7.51
CA LEU A 127 15.99 3.86 -8.86
C LEU A 127 15.66 5.36 -8.89
N LYS A 128 14.59 5.78 -8.20
CA LYS A 128 14.22 7.20 -8.06
C LYS A 128 15.34 8.02 -7.41
N PHE A 129 15.97 7.48 -6.37
CA PHE A 129 17.08 8.11 -5.69
C PHE A 129 18.27 8.31 -6.66
N ILE A 130 18.69 7.27 -7.36
CA ILE A 130 19.80 7.33 -8.33
C ILE A 130 19.54 8.37 -9.43
N LEU A 131 18.35 8.36 -10.03
CA LEU A 131 17.97 9.30 -11.09
C LEU A 131 18.00 10.76 -10.60
N ALA A 132 17.59 11.02 -9.36
CA ALA A 132 17.63 12.36 -8.78
C ALA A 132 19.07 12.89 -8.66
N PHE A 133 20.01 12.08 -8.14
CA PHE A 133 21.42 12.48 -8.03
C PHE A 133 22.08 12.66 -9.40
N LEU A 134 21.72 11.82 -10.38
CA LEU A 134 22.23 11.92 -11.74
C LEU A 134 21.74 13.19 -12.44
N GLY A 135 20.47 13.56 -12.24
CA GLY A 135 19.90 14.82 -12.70
C GLY A 135 20.59 16.06 -12.10
N ILE A 136 20.87 16.04 -10.79
CA ILE A 136 21.62 17.11 -10.11
C ILE A 136 23.04 17.21 -10.70
N GLY A 137 23.73 16.08 -10.87
CA GLY A 137 25.07 16.03 -11.44
C GLY A 137 25.14 16.60 -12.87
N LEU A 138 24.18 16.26 -13.73
CA LEU A 138 24.09 16.80 -15.09
C LEU A 138 23.79 18.30 -15.10
N PHE A 139 22.92 18.77 -14.20
CA PHE A 139 22.58 20.19 -14.10
C PHE A 139 23.81 21.04 -13.72
N PHE A 140 24.50 20.68 -12.63
CA PHE A 140 25.70 21.40 -12.20
C PHE A 140 26.90 21.17 -13.13
N GLY A 141 27.04 19.98 -13.69
CA GLY A 141 28.07 19.65 -14.67
C GLY A 141 27.92 20.45 -15.97
N GLY A 142 26.70 20.59 -16.48
CA GLY A 142 26.39 21.43 -17.64
C GLY A 142 26.73 22.90 -17.40
N ILE A 143 26.33 23.44 -16.25
CA ILE A 143 26.69 24.81 -15.84
C ILE A 143 28.20 24.98 -15.74
N TYR A 144 28.92 24.01 -15.17
CA TYR A 144 30.38 24.04 -15.06
C TYR A 144 31.07 24.07 -16.43
N LEU A 145 30.63 23.23 -17.37
CA LEU A 145 31.19 23.19 -18.73
C LEU A 145 30.92 24.49 -19.50
N VAL A 146 29.71 25.05 -19.40
CA VAL A 146 29.36 26.35 -20.02
C VAL A 146 30.18 27.49 -19.42
N LYS A 147 30.46 27.45 -18.11
CA LYS A 147 31.30 28.45 -17.43
C LYS A 147 32.80 28.31 -17.74
N ARG A 148 33.28 27.08 -18.00
CA ARG A 148 34.70 26.80 -18.32
C ARG A 148 35.04 27.08 -19.80
N GLY A 149 34.05 27.02 -20.68
CA GLY A 149 34.20 27.32 -22.12
C GLY A 149 34.16 28.83 -22.47
N LYS A 150 34.05 29.70 -21.47
CA LYS A 150 34.26 31.15 -21.53
C LYS A 150 35.47 31.51 -20.68
#